data_AF-A0A9P6R506-F1
#
_entry.id   AF-A0A9P6R506-F1
#
_cell.length_a   1.000
_cell.length_b   1.000
_cell.length_c   1.000
_cell.angle_alpha   90.00
_cell.angle_beta   90.00
_cell.angle_gamma   90.00
#
_symmetry.space_group_name_H-M   'P 1'
#
loop_
_entity.id
_entity.type
_entity.pdbx_description
1 polymer ?
#
loop_
_entity_poly.entity_id
_entity_poly.type
_entity_poly.pdbx_seq_one_letter_code
_entity_poly.pdbx_strand_id
1 'polypeptide(L)'
;MLRFSTPSLLRSHSVSGFYHNSRIGSSLAYRRMLATTTTAVQPQNMIEKIVQRYAVDLPPNQTVRSGDFVTIRPEHILTHDNTGAVISKFKSIGAAKFKNPSQPVFALDHDVQNKSEK
;
A
#
# COMPACT_ATOMS: atom_id res chain seq x y z
N MET A 1 16.39 -21.51 -28.18
CA MET A 1 16.09 -21.88 -29.58
C MET A 1 14.67 -22.45 -29.55
N LEU A 2 13.64 -21.66 -29.81
CA LEU A 2 13.02 -21.52 -31.13
C LEU A 2 12.29 -20.17 -31.22
N ARG A 3 12.56 -19.47 -32.32
CA ARG A 3 11.94 -18.20 -32.74
C ARG A 3 10.73 -18.51 -33.63
N PHE A 4 9.66 -17.75 -33.49
CA PHE A 4 8.61 -17.56 -34.51
C PHE A 4 8.36 -16.05 -34.56
N SER A 5 9.09 -15.29 -35.39
CA SER A 5 8.84 -14.99 -36.81
C SER A 5 7.53 -14.24 -37.05
N THR A 6 7.63 -12.91 -37.09
CA THR A 6 6.61 -11.98 -37.58
C THR A 6 6.55 -12.00 -39.11
N PRO A 7 5.40 -11.74 -39.75
CA PRO A 7 5.37 -11.27 -41.12
C PRO A 7 5.37 -9.73 -41.14
N SER A 8 6.43 -9.17 -41.72
CA SER A 8 6.48 -7.80 -42.18
C SER A 8 6.07 -7.71 -43.65
N LEU A 9 5.72 -6.49 -44.06
CA LEU A 9 5.68 -5.96 -45.42
C LEU A 9 4.44 -6.27 -46.27
N LEU A 10 3.67 -5.22 -46.53
CA LEU A 10 3.37 -4.82 -47.91
C LEU A 10 3.42 -3.29 -48.02
N ARG A 11 4.39 -2.86 -48.81
CA ARG A 11 4.71 -1.50 -49.20
C ARG A 11 3.92 -1.20 -50.48
N SER A 12 2.97 -0.28 -50.44
CA SER A 12 2.43 0.33 -51.66
C SER A 12 3.12 1.69 -51.89
N HIS A 13 3.66 1.85 -53.09
CA HIS A 13 4.07 3.14 -53.62
C HIS A 13 2.87 3.74 -54.33
N SER A 14 2.68 5.06 -54.21
CA SER A 14 2.02 5.84 -55.27
C SER A 14 2.52 7.28 -55.25
N VAL A 15 3.33 7.56 -56.27
CA VAL A 15 3.42 8.75 -57.15
C VAL A 15 3.29 10.16 -56.55
N SER A 16 4.36 10.94 -56.75
CA SER A 16 4.46 12.39 -56.62
C SER A 16 3.45 13.14 -57.50
N GLY A 17 2.64 13.99 -56.88
CA GLY A 17 1.94 15.10 -57.53
C GLY A 17 2.54 16.43 -57.07
N PHE A 18 3.25 17.11 -57.97
CA PHE A 18 3.70 18.49 -57.78
C PHE A 18 2.55 19.45 -58.11
N TYR A 19 2.13 20.26 -57.15
CA TYR A 19 1.43 21.52 -57.40
C TYR A 19 2.09 22.63 -56.60
N HIS A 20 2.69 23.58 -57.31
CA HIS A 20 3.02 24.91 -56.81
C HIS A 20 1.71 25.71 -56.69
N ASN A 21 1.41 26.28 -55.53
CA ASN A 21 1.18 27.73 -55.44
C ASN A 21 1.27 28.26 -54.00
N SER A 22 2.11 29.27 -53.90
CA SER A 22 2.32 30.33 -52.93
C SER A 22 1.16 30.77 -52.00
N ARG A 23 1.58 31.07 -50.76
CA ARG A 23 1.18 32.13 -49.82
C ARG A 23 0.35 31.75 -48.58
N ILE A 24 0.82 32.35 -47.47
CA ILE A 24 0.17 32.73 -46.20
C ILE A 24 0.13 31.69 -45.08
N GLY A 25 0.81 32.05 -43.98
CA GLY A 25 0.48 31.57 -42.64
C GLY A 25 1.57 30.74 -41.98
N SER A 26 2.62 31.39 -41.45
CA SER A 26 3.41 30.82 -40.37
C SER A 26 2.53 30.73 -39.12
N SER A 27 1.64 29.74 -39.07
CA SER A 27 1.09 29.30 -37.80
C SER A 27 2.22 28.54 -37.10
N LEU A 28 2.78 29.14 -36.05
CA LEU A 28 3.44 28.37 -35.01
C LEU A 28 2.39 27.43 -34.45
N ALA A 29 2.24 26.27 -35.08
CA ALA A 29 1.48 25.17 -34.54
C ALA A 29 2.16 24.79 -33.23
N TYR A 30 1.66 25.37 -32.14
CA TYR A 30 1.96 24.96 -30.79
C TYR A 30 1.59 23.47 -30.72
N ARG A 31 2.59 22.59 -30.92
CA ARG A 31 2.40 21.16 -30.76
C ARG A 31 1.98 20.97 -29.30
N ARG A 32 0.68 20.83 -29.07
CA ARG A 32 0.15 20.35 -27.80
C ARG A 32 0.65 18.92 -27.68
N MET A 33 1.80 18.75 -27.03
CA MET A 33 2.22 17.43 -26.57
C MET A 33 1.19 17.01 -25.52
N LEU A 34 0.52 15.89 -25.78
CA LEU A 34 -0.31 15.26 -24.77
C LEU A 34 0.61 14.90 -23.59
N ALA A 35 0.33 15.46 -22.42
CA ALA A 35 1.02 15.07 -21.21
C ALA A 35 0.68 13.61 -20.94
N THR A 36 1.63 12.70 -21.16
CA THR A 36 1.53 11.33 -20.70
C THR A 36 1.63 11.39 -19.18
N THR A 37 0.50 11.40 -18.49
CA THR A 37 0.47 11.08 -17.07
C THR A 37 0.86 9.62 -16.96
N THR A 38 2.14 9.34 -16.71
CA THR A 38 2.56 8.08 -16.12
C THR A 38 1.59 7.83 -14.97
N THR A 39 0.84 6.73 -15.00
CA THR A 39 -0.16 6.38 -13.98
C THR A 39 0.41 6.71 -12.61
N ALA A 40 0.00 7.84 -12.05
CA ALA A 40 0.64 8.39 -10.87
C ALA A 40 0.24 7.49 -9.72
N VAL A 41 1.15 6.61 -9.32
CA VAL A 41 0.99 5.79 -8.11
C VAL A 41 0.73 6.79 -6.99
N GLN A 42 -0.52 6.81 -6.50
CA GLN A 42 -0.89 7.74 -5.46
C GLN A 42 0.03 7.50 -4.26
N PRO A 43 0.72 8.52 -3.74
CA PRO A 43 1.61 8.31 -2.61
C PRO A 43 0.82 7.79 -1.41
N GLN A 44 1.40 6.88 -0.62
CA GLN A 44 0.77 6.44 0.61
C GLN A 44 0.81 7.55 1.66
N ASN A 45 -0.27 7.68 2.42
CA ASN A 45 -0.28 8.51 3.62
C ASN A 45 0.54 7.83 4.76
N MET A 46 0.73 8.56 5.86
CA MET A 46 1.54 8.07 6.98
C MET A 46 0.93 6.81 7.65
N ILE A 47 -0.41 6.74 7.76
CA ILE A 47 -1.10 5.61 8.35
C ILE A 47 -0.93 4.35 7.50
N GLU A 48 -1.12 4.45 6.18
CA GLU A 48 -0.91 3.35 5.24
C GLU A 48 0.52 2.79 5.33
N LYS A 49 1.52 3.67 5.44
CA LYS A 49 2.92 3.27 5.61
C LYS A 49 3.16 2.56 6.95
N ILE A 50 2.59 3.06 8.04
CA ILE A 50 2.71 2.44 9.37
C ILE A 50 2.05 1.07 9.36
N VAL A 51 0.82 0.95 8.85
CA VAL A 51 0.10 -0.31 8.76
C VAL A 51 0.87 -1.30 7.90
N GLN A 52 1.36 -0.89 6.72
CA GLN A 52 2.18 -1.75 5.86
C GLN A 52 3.45 -2.24 6.54
N ARG A 53 4.10 -1.42 7.37
CA ARG A 53 5.30 -1.82 8.14
C ARG A 53 5.03 -2.97 9.11
N TYR A 54 3.85 -3.02 9.73
CA TYR A 54 3.47 -4.06 10.69
C TYR A 54 2.63 -5.19 10.08
N ALA A 55 2.28 -5.08 8.79
CA ALA A 55 1.52 -6.10 8.10
C ALA A 55 2.34 -7.38 7.95
N VAL A 56 1.66 -8.52 8.06
CA VAL A 56 2.24 -9.86 7.88
C VAL A 56 1.50 -10.56 6.75
N ASP A 57 2.20 -11.48 6.09
CA ASP A 57 1.64 -12.33 5.03
C ASP A 57 1.05 -11.54 3.85
N LEU A 58 1.58 -10.34 3.57
CA LEU A 58 1.24 -9.57 2.37
C LEU A 58 1.79 -10.25 1.11
N PRO A 59 1.00 -10.37 0.03
CA PRO A 59 1.47 -10.74 -1.29
C PRO A 59 2.65 -9.87 -1.75
N PRO A 60 3.60 -10.44 -2.53
CA PRO A 60 4.69 -9.67 -3.10
C PRO A 60 4.18 -8.46 -3.89
N ASN A 61 4.79 -7.30 -3.65
CA ASN A 61 4.45 -6.03 -4.30
C ASN A 61 3.05 -5.46 -3.99
N GLN A 62 2.30 -6.03 -3.04
CA GLN A 62 1.07 -5.38 -2.58
C GLN A 62 1.40 -4.13 -1.74
N THR A 63 0.72 -3.04 -2.07
CA THR A 63 0.76 -1.78 -1.31
C THR A 63 -0.51 -1.65 -0.51
N VAL A 64 -0.42 -1.42 0.81
CA VAL A 64 -1.61 -1.27 1.66
C VAL A 64 -2.29 0.06 1.39
N ARG A 65 -3.62 0.04 1.28
CA ARG A 65 -4.47 1.22 1.10
C ARG A 65 -5.62 1.24 2.09
N SER A 66 -6.19 2.42 2.30
CA SER A 66 -7.43 2.55 3.06
C SER A 66 -8.54 1.68 2.45
N GLY A 67 -9.23 0.91 3.30
CA GLY A 67 -10.23 -0.06 2.90
C GLY A 67 -9.71 -1.50 2.81
N ASP A 68 -8.39 -1.72 2.82
CA ASP A 68 -7.83 -3.07 2.84
C ASP A 68 -8.07 -3.76 4.18
N PHE A 69 -8.43 -5.05 4.12
CA PHE A 69 -8.33 -5.95 5.27
C PHE A 69 -6.92 -6.51 5.35
N VAL A 70 -6.24 -6.24 6.46
CA VAL A 70 -4.85 -6.64 6.67
C VAL A 70 -4.68 -7.40 7.98
N THR A 71 -3.74 -8.33 7.99
CA THR A 71 -3.25 -8.94 9.23
C THR A 71 -2.02 -8.18 9.67
N ILE A 72 -1.99 -7.72 10.92
CA ILE A 72 -0.85 -7.00 11.49
C ILE A 72 -0.27 -7.75 12.69
N ARG A 73 1.00 -7.49 12.96
CA ARG A 73 1.68 -7.88 14.19
C ARG A 73 2.12 -6.61 14.93
N PRO A 74 1.34 -6.13 15.91
CA PRO A 74 1.70 -4.94 16.69
C PRO A 74 3.03 -5.11 17.41
N GLU A 75 3.74 -4.01 17.67
CA GLU A 75 4.97 -4.04 18.47
C GLU A 75 4.67 -4.18 19.96
N HIS A 76 3.69 -3.41 20.44
CA HIS A 76 3.19 -3.44 21.81
C HIS A 76 1.67 -3.52 21.85
N ILE A 77 1.15 -4.14 22.92
CA ILE A 77 -0.28 -4.23 23.20
C ILE A 77 -0.47 -3.73 24.62
N LEU A 78 -1.17 -2.62 24.78
CA LEU A 78 -1.45 -2.02 26.08
C LEU A 78 -2.82 -2.44 26.57
N THR A 79 -2.90 -2.84 27.84
CA THR A 79 -4.16 -2.91 28.58
C THR A 79 -4.00 -2.19 29.92
N HIS A 80 -5.07 -1.52 30.33
CA HIS A 80 -5.25 -0.96 31.66
C HIS A 80 -6.58 -1.50 32.20
N ASP A 81 -6.62 -1.80 33.49
CA ASP A 81 -7.82 -2.17 34.28
C ASP A 81 -8.57 -3.45 33.87
N ASN A 82 -8.26 -4.01 32.70
CA ASN A 82 -8.88 -5.21 32.13
C ASN A 82 -7.94 -6.41 32.10
N THR A 83 -6.74 -6.28 32.66
CA THR A 83 -5.70 -7.32 32.67
C THR A 83 -6.24 -8.67 33.15
N GLY A 84 -7.05 -8.69 34.21
CA GLY A 84 -7.66 -9.92 34.73
C GLY A 84 -8.61 -10.62 33.74
N ALA A 85 -9.46 -9.86 33.06
CA ALA A 85 -10.37 -10.40 32.05
C ALA A 85 -9.62 -10.91 30.82
N VAL A 86 -8.61 -10.16 30.35
CA VAL A 86 -7.74 -10.56 29.23
C VAL A 86 -7.01 -11.86 29.55
N ILE A 87 -6.37 -11.96 30.72
CA ILE A 87 -5.68 -13.17 31.16
C ILE A 87 -6.64 -14.38 31.21
N SER A 88 -7.85 -14.17 31.72
CA SER A 88 -8.87 -15.22 31.79
C SER A 88 -9.27 -15.74 30.40
N LYS A 89 -9.41 -14.83 29.43
CA LYS A 89 -9.69 -15.21 28.04
C LYS A 89 -8.53 -15.98 27.40
N PHE A 90 -7.28 -15.57 27.64
CA PHE A 90 -6.09 -16.28 27.16
C PHE A 90 -6.04 -17.71 27.69
N LYS A 91 -6.32 -17.90 28.98
CA LYS A 91 -6.42 -19.23 29.59
C LYS A 91 -7.51 -20.07 28.93
N SER A 92 -8.69 -19.50 28.68
CA SER A 92 -9.81 -20.25 28.08
C SER A 92 -9.55 -20.72 26.65
N ILE A 93 -8.70 -20.03 25.90
CA ILE A 93 -8.30 -20.43 24.53
C ILE A 93 -7.06 -21.33 24.52
N GLY A 94 -6.57 -21.77 25.69
CA GLY A 94 -5.40 -22.65 25.81
C GLY A 94 -4.06 -21.95 25.62
N ALA A 95 -4.02 -20.61 25.65
CA ALA A 95 -2.76 -19.87 25.52
C ALA A 95 -1.98 -19.91 26.85
N ALA A 96 -0.93 -20.73 26.89
CA ALA A 96 -0.10 -20.92 28.07
C ALA A 96 0.98 -19.84 28.27
N LYS A 97 1.42 -19.18 27.19
CA LYS A 97 2.49 -18.17 27.21
C LYS A 97 2.36 -17.16 26.08
N PHE A 98 2.89 -15.96 26.30
CA PHE A 98 3.08 -14.99 25.23
C PHE A 98 4.20 -15.43 24.29
N LYS A 99 4.00 -15.22 22.97
CA LYS A 99 5.03 -15.48 21.97
C LYS A 99 6.20 -14.49 22.08
N ASN A 100 5.91 -13.23 22.37
CA ASN A 100 6.89 -12.19 22.68
C ASN A 100 6.59 -11.60 24.06
N PRO A 101 7.37 -11.93 25.11
CA PRO A 101 7.14 -11.42 26.47
C PRO A 101 7.27 -9.90 26.61
N SER A 102 7.98 -9.21 25.70
CA SER A 102 8.15 -7.75 25.75
C SER A 102 7.02 -6.97 25.06
N GLN A 103 6.11 -7.66 24.36
CA GLN A 103 4.99 -7.05 23.65
C GLN A 103 3.88 -6.51 24.59
N PRO A 104 3.39 -7.25 25.61
CA PRO A 104 2.32 -6.74 26.45
C PRO A 104 2.82 -5.64 27.41
N VAL A 105 2.04 -4.58 27.54
CA VAL A 105 2.23 -3.48 28.50
C VAL A 105 0.99 -3.40 29.38
N PHE A 106 1.18 -3.52 30.70
CA PHE A 106 0.09 -3.47 31.68
C PHE A 106 0.22 -2.18 32.49
N ALA A 107 -0.70 -1.25 32.30
CA ALA A 107 -0.79 -0.08 33.17
C ALA A 107 -1.61 -0.44 34.41
N LEU A 108 -1.04 -0.16 35.59
CA LEU A 108 -1.68 -0.36 36.88
C LEU A 108 -2.16 1.00 37.39
N ASP A 109 -3.40 1.36 37.05
CA ASP A 109 -3.95 2.71 37.27
C ASP A 109 -5.12 2.72 38.29
N HIS A 110 -5.56 1.56 38.77
CA HIS A 110 -6.62 1.45 39.77
C HIS A 110 -6.09 0.84 41.08
N ASP A 111 -6.58 1.37 42.20
CA ASP A 111 -6.35 0.91 43.58
C ASP A 111 -4.89 0.94 44.10
N VAL A 112 -3.92 1.45 43.33
CA VAL A 112 -2.52 1.64 43.80
C VAL A 112 -2.43 2.52 45.05
N GLN A 113 -3.45 3.32 45.33
CA GLN A 113 -3.49 4.25 46.46
C GLN A 113 -4.49 3.87 47.58
N ASN A 114 -5.23 2.76 47.46
CA ASN A 114 -6.17 2.37 48.50
C ASN A 114 -5.40 1.81 49.71
N LYS A 115 -5.47 2.53 50.83
CA LYS A 115 -4.81 2.18 52.09
C LYS A 115 -5.72 1.46 53.09
N SER A 116 -7.00 1.34 52.77
CA SER A 116 -7.99 0.64 53.57
C SER A 116 -8.13 -0.81 53.09
N GLU A 117 -8.30 -1.72 54.03
CA GLU A 117 -8.70 -3.11 53.72
C GLU A 117 -10.08 -3.10 53.04
N LYS A 118 -10.27 -4.01 52.08
CA LYS A 118 -11.53 -4.21 51.38
C LYS A 118 -12.36 -5.29 52.05
#